data_AF-A0A661QFD1-F1
#
_entry.id   AF-A0A661QFD1-F1
#
_cell.length_a   1.000
_cell.length_b   1.000
_cell.length_c   1.000
_cell.angle_alpha   90.00
_cell.angle_beta   90.00
_cell.angle_gamma   90.00
#
_symmetry.space_group_name_H-M   'P 1'
#
loop_
_entity.id
_entity.type
_entity.pdbx_description
1 polymer ?
#
loop_
_entity_poly.entity_id
_entity_poly.type
_entity_poly.pdbx_seq_one_letter_code
_entity_poly.pdbx_strand_id
1 'polypeptide(L)' 'MGITNFKKAPLNEFDIVRIAENEGGYNYYLYLHPSGQVIIMREDINNKEYLFADGGNDLENAWANRASLNYDLRSKI' A
#
# COMPACT_ATOMS: atom_id res chain seq x y z
N MET A 1 -2.05 -33.20 -0.11
CA MET A 1 -2.10 -31.80 0.36
C MET A 1 -1.52 -30.93 -0.74
N GLY A 2 -2.39 -30.27 -1.51
CA GLY A 2 -1.96 -29.40 -2.60
C GLY A 2 -1.35 -28.12 -2.03
N ILE A 3 -0.05 -27.93 -2.23
CA ILE A 3 0.55 -26.62 -2.08
C ILE A 3 0.05 -25.78 -3.25
N THR A 4 -1.02 -25.02 -3.02
CA THR A 4 -1.49 -24.06 -4.00
C THR A 4 -0.35 -23.09 -4.24
N ASN A 5 0.22 -23.13 -5.45
CA ASN A 5 1.18 -22.13 -5.95
C ASN A 5 0.46 -20.78 -5.98
N PHE A 6 0.39 -20.10 -4.83
CA PHE A 6 0.21 -18.67 -4.82
C PHE A 6 1.46 -18.13 -5.50
N LYS A 7 1.32 -17.63 -6.73
CA LYS A 7 2.31 -16.73 -7.29
C LYS A 7 2.56 -15.67 -6.21
N LYS A 8 3.71 -15.77 -5.55
CA LYS A 8 4.18 -14.89 -4.47
C LYS A 8 3.86 -13.46 -4.88
N ALA A 9 2.84 -12.85 -4.26
CA ALA A 9 2.61 -11.43 -4.44
C ALA A 9 3.87 -10.71 -3.91
N PRO A 10 4.33 -9.61 -4.55
CA PRO A 10 5.54 -8.88 -4.15
C PRO A 10 5.41 -8.14 -2.80
N LEU A 11 4.49 -8.56 -1.93
CA LEU A 11 4.14 -7.92 -0.67
C LEU A 11 4.36 -8.84 0.56
N ASN A 12 4.88 -10.07 0.38
CA ASN A 12 5.18 -10.96 1.51
C ASN A 12 6.24 -10.42 2.50
N GLU A 13 6.99 -9.39 2.10
CA GLU A 13 7.99 -8.74 2.93
C GLU A 13 7.48 -7.41 3.52
N PHE A 14 6.25 -6.99 3.23
CA PHE A 14 5.74 -5.73 3.74
C PHE A 14 4.77 -5.97 4.90
N ASP A 15 5.07 -5.41 6.07
CA ASP A 15 4.17 -5.40 7.21
C ASP A 15 3.20 -4.22 7.13
N ILE A 16 1.92 -4.46 7.41
CA ILE A 16 0.92 -3.39 7.50
C ILE A 16 1.08 -2.72 8.86
N VAL A 17 1.48 -1.45 8.85
CA VAL A 17 1.74 -0.70 10.09
C VAL A 17 0.53 0.14 10.50
N ARG A 18 -0.17 0.73 9.54
CA ARG A 18 -1.36 1.56 9.79
C ARG A 18 -2.40 1.40 8.69
N ILE A 19 -3.65 1.61 9.09
CA ILE A 19 -4.81 1.60 8.20
C ILE A 19 -5.65 2.82 8.55
N ALA A 20 -6.15 3.52 7.52
CA ALA A 20 -7.15 4.57 7.64
C ALA A 20 -8.30 4.24 6.69
N GLU A 21 -9.46 3.91 7.24
CA GLU A 21 -10.64 3.53 6.46
C GLU A 21 -11.57 4.73 6.27
N ASN A 22 -12.22 4.80 5.11
CA ASN A 22 -13.22 5.81 4.77
C ASN A 22 -12.73 7.26 4.89
N GLU A 23 -11.48 7.50 4.52
CA GLU A 23 -10.88 8.83 4.52
C GLU A 23 -10.98 9.46 3.13
N GLY A 24 -11.83 10.47 2.97
CA GLY A 24 -12.01 11.16 1.69
C GLY A 24 -12.55 10.28 0.56
N GLY A 25 -13.23 9.18 0.90
CA GLY A 25 -13.72 8.19 -0.08
C GLY A 25 -12.71 7.07 -0.41
N TYR A 26 -11.62 6.98 0.35
CA TYR A 26 -10.58 5.98 0.15
C TYR A 26 -10.22 5.25 1.44
N ASN A 27 -9.76 4.00 1.32
CA ASN A 27 -9.08 3.29 2.39
C ASN A 27 -7.56 3.33 2.13
N TYR A 28 -6.79 3.79 3.10
CA TYR A 28 -5.34 3.85 3.02
C TYR A 28 -4.71 2.76 3.90
N TYR A 29 -3.69 2.10 3.35
CA TYR A 29 -2.94 1.05 4.03
C TYR A 29 -1.46 1.38 3.91
N LEU A 30 -0.78 1.51 5.05
CA LEU A 30 0.66 1.73 5.09
C LEU A 30 1.39 0.40 5.24
N TYR A 31 2.28 0.15 4.31
CA TYR A 31 3.13 -1.02 4.22
C TYR A 31 4.58 -0.61 4.49
N LEU A 32 5.25 -1.30 5.41
CA LEU A 32 6.66 -1.11 5.72
C LEU A 32 7.44 -2.36 5.34
N HIS A 33 8.45 -2.19 4.49
CA HIS A 33 9.42 -3.22 4.17
C HIS A 33 10.48 -3.32 5.27
N PRO A 34 11.07 -4.49 5.57
CA PRO A 34 12.19 -4.64 6.50
C PRO A 34 13.45 -3.89 6.06
N SER A 35 13.56 -3.52 4.78
CA SER A 35 14.63 -2.62 4.32
C SER A 35 14.42 -1.15 4.71
N GLY A 36 13.27 -0.81 5.28
CA GLY A 36 12.87 0.56 5.61
C GLY A 36 12.12 1.29 4.49
N GLN A 37 11.77 0.63 3.39
CA GLN A 37 10.93 1.22 2.35
C GLN A 37 9.47 1.25 2.80
N VAL A 38 8.82 2.39 2.60
CA VAL A 38 7.41 2.61 2.92
C VAL A 38 6.61 2.67 1.63
N ILE A 39 5.55 1.89 1.54
CA ILE A 39 4.57 1.93 0.45
C ILE A 39 3.21 2.24 1.05
N ILE A 40 2.42 3.07 0.38
CA ILE A 40 1.04 3.32 0.77
C ILE A 40 0.14 2.81 -0.34
N MET A 41 -0.80 1.94 0.01
CA MET A 41 -1.88 1.56 -0.88
C MET A 41 -3.10 2.41 -0.56
N ARG A 42 -3.79 2.85 -1.60
CA ARG A 42 -5.09 3.50 -1.54
C ARG A 42 -6.10 2.63 -2.28
N GLU A 43 -7.14 2.19 -1.60
CA GLU A 43 -8.30 1.54 -2.17
C GLU A 43 -9.43 2.58 -2.34
N ASP A 44 -9.98 2.71 -3.54
CA ASP A 44 -11.21 3.47 -3.77
C ASP A 44 -12.42 2.66 -3.33
N ILE A 45 -13.21 3.19 -2.38
CA ILE A 45 -14.34 2.45 -1.80
C ILE A 45 -15.50 2.25 -2.77
N ASN A 46 -15.55 3.02 -3.86
CA ASN A 46 -16.63 3.00 -4.84
C ASN A 46 -16.28 2.10 -6.03
N ASN A 47 -15.04 2.21 -6.53
CA ASN A 47 -14.57 1.55 -7.74
C ASN A 47 -13.73 0.29 -7.47
N LYS A 48 -13.37 0.04 -6.20
CA LYS A 48 -12.46 -1.05 -5.78
C LYS A 48 -11.12 -1.03 -6.52
N GLU A 49 -10.63 0.17 -6.82
CA GLU A 49 -9.33 0.36 -7.45
C GLU A 49 -8.24 0.44 -6.40
N TYR A 50 -7.19 -0.37 -6.57
CA TYR A 50 -6.02 -0.40 -5.71
C TYR A 50 -4.87 0.36 -6.36
N LEU A 51 -4.57 1.53 -5.81
CA LEU A 51 -3.44 2.34 -6.24
C LEU A 51 -2.34 2.28 -5.20
N PHE A 52 -1.09 2.39 -5.65
CA PHE A 52 0.07 2.32 -4.77
C PHE A 52 0.91 3.57 -4.96
N ALA A 53 1.46 4.07 -3.87
CA ALA A 53 2.40 5.18 -3.85
C ALA A 53 3.65 4.79 -3.05
N ASP A 54 4.81 5.26 -3.49
CA ASP A 54 6.05 5.16 -2.72
C ASP A 54 6.08 6.29 -1.70
N GLY A 55 6.23 5.93 -0.42
CA GLY A 55 6.37 6.85 0.70
C GLY A 55 7.84 7.16 1.05
N GLY A 56 8.80 6.62 0.29
CA GLY A 56 10.21 6.70 0.60
C GLY A 56 10.60 5.88 1.82
N ASN A 57 11.37 6.46 2.74
CA ASN A 57 11.91 5.77 3.92
C ASN A 57 11.44 6.37 5.26
N ASP A 58 10.62 7.43 5.21
CA ASP A 58 10.12 8.11 6.40
C ASP A 58 8.63 7.80 6.59
N LEU A 59 8.33 6.91 7.53
CA LEU A 59 6.99 6.39 7.75
C LEU A 59 5.99 7.45 8.22
N GLU A 60 6.41 8.32 9.15
CA GLU A 60 5.54 9.35 9.72
C GLU A 60 5.25 10.44 8.68
N ASN A 61 6.26 10.86 7.93
CA ASN A 61 6.08 11.84 6.85
C ASN A 61 5.25 11.26 5.69
N ALA A 62 5.49 9.99 5.31
CA ALA A 62 4.72 9.30 4.29
C ALA A 62 3.24 9.19 4.69
N TRP A 63 2.98 8.79 5.94
CA TRP A 63 1.61 8.69 6.44
C TRP A 63 0.93 10.06 6.54
N ALA A 64 1.62 11.07 7.07
CA ALA A 64 1.09 12.43 7.16
C ALA A 64 0.71 13.01 5.79
N ASN A 65 1.53 12.74 4.77
CA ASN A 65 1.30 13.20 3.40
C ASN A 65 0.58 12.18 2.51
N ARG A 66 0.02 11.10 3.08
CA ARG A 66 -0.56 9.98 2.32
C ARG A 66 -1.53 10.44 1.23
N ALA A 67 -2.40 11.41 1.49
CA ALA A 67 -3.38 11.87 0.52
C ALA A 67 -2.75 12.63 -0.68
N SER A 68 -1.57 13.21 -0.47
CA SER A 68 -0.83 14.02 -1.47
C SER A 68 0.21 13.23 -2.25
N LEU A 69 0.41 11.94 -1.95
CA LEU A 69 1.36 11.10 -2.67
C LEU A 69 0.88 10.83 -4.10
N ASN A 70 1.84 10.50 -4.98
CA ASN A 70 1.52 10.14 -6.35
C ASN A 70 1.12 8.66 -6.42
N TYR A 71 -0.18 8.41 -6.52
CA TYR A 71 -0.78 7.08 -6.59
C TYR A 71 -0.87 6.61 -8.03
N ASP A 72 -0.32 5.45 -8.32
CA ASP A 72 -0.36 4.84 -9.64
C ASP A 72 -0.83 3.39 -9.57
N LEU A 73 -1.46 2.92 -10.65
CA LEU A 73 -1.79 1.50 -10.79
C LEU A 73 -0.47 0.77 -10.99
N ARG A 74 -0.12 -0.12 -10.07
CA ARG A 74 1.08 -0.98 -10.16
C ARG A 74 0.89 -2.08 -11.21
N SER A 75 0.40 -1.72 -12.40
CA SER A 75 0.06 -2.59 -13.54
C SER A 75 1.28 -2.96 -14.40
N LYS A 76 2.48 -2.44 -14.08
CA LYS A 76 3.73 -2.74 -14.80
C LYS A 76 4.93 -2.95 -13.88
N ILE A 77 4.87 -3.97 -13.02
CA ILE A 77 6.08 -4.57 -12.43
C ILE A 77 6.04 -6.06 -12.65
#